data_AF-A0A418STB4-F1
#
_entry.id   AF-A0A418STB4-F1
#
_cell.length_a   1.000
_cell.length_b   1.000
_cell.length_c   1.000
_cell.angle_alpha   90.00
_cell.angle_beta   90.00
_cell.angle_gamma   90.00
#
_symmetry.space_group_name_H-M   'P 1'
#
loop_
_entity.id
_entity.type
_entity.pdbx_description
1 polymer ?
#
loop_
_entity_poly.entity_id
_entity_poly.type
_entity_poly.pdbx_seq_one_letter_code
_entity_poly.pdbx_strand_id
1 'polypeptide(L)'
;MTTPVHETGKPDPDPITLVDLIWQEKSIEHWLRFGRSCYGHRIDGSRTRVGFAPGIVFALIRWAGNEYGTVVSRLDILRAVSRGEPFQTLPFIRPGAEILLRITGWPKVERVLQVIDAIEALGIDSCEVSPEYWRHLHHRIAAGEPFRTYTRARHAAWLKRRKVSLDLPRGWGGGTP
;
A
#
# COMPACT_ATOMS: atom_id res chain seq x y z
N MET A 1 -38.77 31.44 0.82
CA MET A 1 -38.56 30.10 0.24
C MET A 1 -38.00 30.28 -1.16
N THR A 2 -36.71 30.03 -1.36
CA THR A 2 -36.13 29.73 -2.67
C THR A 2 -34.85 28.96 -2.43
N THR A 3 -34.77 27.79 -3.04
CA THR A 3 -33.68 26.81 -3.02
C THR A 3 -32.41 27.38 -3.66
N PRO A 4 -31.21 27.22 -3.05
CA PRO A 4 -29.99 27.38 -3.82
C PRO A 4 -29.79 26.14 -4.71
N VAL A 5 -29.47 26.45 -5.95
CA VAL A 5 -29.09 25.54 -7.02
C VAL A 5 -27.90 24.66 -6.60
N HIS A 6 -28.01 23.35 -6.83
CA HIS A 6 -26.86 22.46 -6.76
C HIS A 6 -25.91 22.83 -7.91
N GLU A 7 -24.84 23.57 -7.59
CA GLU A 7 -23.67 23.66 -8.45
C GLU A 7 -23.15 22.23 -8.68
N THR A 8 -22.97 21.87 -9.95
CA THR A 8 -22.35 20.62 -10.39
C THR A 8 -21.02 20.44 -9.69
N GLY A 9 -21.04 19.63 -8.63
CA GLY A 9 -19.88 19.32 -7.80
C GLY A 9 -18.78 18.77 -8.69
N LYS A 10 -17.70 19.54 -8.85
CA LYS A 10 -16.40 18.99 -9.21
C LYS A 10 -16.18 17.77 -8.29
N PRO A 11 -15.87 16.57 -8.81
CA PRO A 11 -15.60 15.44 -7.92
C PRO A 11 -14.51 15.90 -6.95
N ASP A 12 -14.84 15.90 -5.66
CA ASP A 12 -13.85 16.17 -4.62
C ASP A 12 -12.66 15.25 -4.90
N PRO A 13 -11.42 15.77 -4.93
CA PRO A 13 -10.27 14.95 -5.29
C PRO A 13 -10.26 13.67 -4.45
N ASP A 14 -10.02 12.54 -5.12
CA ASP A 14 -9.90 11.24 -4.47
C ASP A 14 -8.96 11.34 -3.25
N PRO A 15 -9.35 10.81 -2.08
CA PRO A 15 -8.65 11.04 -0.83
C PRO A 15 -7.25 10.44 -0.92
N ILE A 16 -6.26 11.29 -0.65
CA ILE A 16 -4.86 10.85 -0.60
C ILE A 16 -4.65 10.08 0.70
N THR A 17 -4.06 8.89 0.61
CA THR A 17 -3.60 8.15 1.79
C THR A 17 -2.29 8.76 2.26
N LEU A 18 -2.31 9.40 3.43
CA LEU A 18 -1.15 10.04 4.06
C LEU A 18 -0.46 9.06 5.00
N VAL A 19 0.86 8.96 4.94
CA VAL A 19 1.71 8.09 5.76
C VAL A 19 2.79 8.91 6.45
N ASP A 20 2.91 8.76 7.77
CA ASP A 20 3.95 9.39 8.58
C ASP A 20 5.19 8.49 8.67
N LEU A 21 6.29 8.97 8.11
CA LEU A 21 7.63 8.39 8.22
C LEU A 21 8.37 9.06 9.38
N ILE A 22 9.08 8.26 10.15
CA ILE A 22 9.78 8.66 11.37
C ILE A 22 11.22 8.19 11.24
N TRP A 23 12.17 9.08 11.49
CA TRP A 23 13.58 8.75 11.55
C TRP A 23 14.14 9.23 12.89
N GLN A 24 14.22 8.30 13.85
CA GLN A 24 14.83 8.53 15.16
C GLN A 24 16.01 7.58 15.30
N GLU A 25 17.21 8.15 15.26
CA GLU A 25 18.46 7.40 15.35
C GLU A 25 18.45 6.52 16.61
N LYS A 26 18.80 5.23 16.43
CA LYS A 26 18.89 4.21 17.51
C LYS A 26 17.61 3.93 18.29
N SER A 27 16.44 4.33 17.80
CA SER A 27 15.16 4.07 18.46
C SER A 27 14.10 3.54 17.51
N ILE A 28 13.60 4.37 16.59
CA ILE A 28 12.47 4.03 15.73
C ILE A 28 12.71 4.61 14.34
N GLU A 29 12.65 3.75 13.34
CA GLU A 29 12.87 4.09 11.95
C GLU A 29 11.73 3.51 11.10
N HIS A 30 11.03 4.40 10.40
CA HIS A 30 10.00 4.07 9.43
C HIS A 30 10.39 4.62 8.07
N TRP A 31 10.61 3.75 7.10
CA TRP A 31 10.92 4.14 5.73
C TRP A 31 10.15 3.30 4.73
N LEU A 32 10.08 3.79 3.51
CA LEU A 32 9.44 3.07 2.41
C LEU A 32 10.48 2.24 1.67
N ARG A 33 10.16 0.96 1.40
CA ARG A 33 10.95 0.14 0.46
C ARG A 33 10.58 0.43 -0.99
N PHE A 34 9.31 0.71 -1.24
CA PHE A 34 8.79 1.17 -2.51
C PHE A 34 7.44 1.88 -2.29
N GLY A 35 7.00 2.63 -3.30
CA GLY A 35 5.73 3.34 -3.29
C GLY A 35 5.86 4.66 -4.02
N ARG A 36 5.03 4.88 -5.05
CA ARG A 36 5.03 6.14 -5.81
C ARG A 36 4.24 7.21 -5.06
N SER A 37 4.92 8.00 -4.23
CA SER A 37 4.28 9.12 -3.55
C SER A 37 3.94 10.23 -4.55
N CYS A 38 2.73 10.79 -4.40
CA CYS A 38 2.28 11.97 -5.15
C CYS A 38 2.39 13.25 -4.30
N TYR A 39 2.71 13.10 -3.01
CA TYR A 39 2.84 14.19 -2.05
C TYR A 39 3.95 13.89 -1.05
N GLY A 40 4.68 14.93 -0.65
CA GLY A 40 5.70 14.86 0.38
C GLY A 40 5.76 16.16 1.16
N HIS A 41 5.77 16.07 2.48
CA HIS A 41 5.83 17.20 3.39
C HIS A 41 6.65 16.85 4.61
N ARG A 42 7.75 17.57 4.83
CA ARG A 42 8.57 17.42 6.04
C ARG A 42 7.85 18.12 7.19
N ILE A 43 7.51 17.36 8.23
CA ILE A 43 6.87 17.91 9.45
C ILE A 43 7.96 18.54 10.31
N ASP A 44 9.02 17.78 10.61
CA ASP A 44 10.17 18.19 11.42
C ASP A 44 11.44 17.47 10.92
N GLY A 45 12.58 17.71 11.56
CA GLY A 45 13.86 17.06 11.21
C GLY A 45 13.84 15.53 11.25
N SER A 46 12.97 14.94 12.08
CA SER A 46 12.85 13.48 12.28
C SER A 46 11.55 12.89 11.75
N ARG A 47 10.68 13.69 11.11
CA ARG A 47 9.34 13.25 10.67
C ARG A 47 8.98 13.81 9.31
N THR A 48 8.63 12.94 8.38
CA THR A 48 8.19 13.33 7.04
C THR A 48 6.88 12.62 6.73
N ARG A 49 5.91 13.37 6.23
CA ARG A 49 4.65 12.86 5.73
C ARG A 49 4.72 12.68 4.22
N VAL A 50 4.24 11.56 3.73
CA VAL A 50 4.12 11.26 2.30
C VAL A 50 2.69 10.89 1.98
N GLY A 51 2.24 11.19 0.77
CA GLY A 51 0.87 10.89 0.33
C GLY A 51 0.85 10.05 -0.93
N PHE A 52 -0.09 9.11 -0.98
CA PHE A 52 -0.31 8.18 -2.08
C PHE A 52 -1.70 8.37 -2.66
N ALA A 53 -1.77 8.44 -4.00
CA ALA A 53 -3.05 8.35 -4.71
C ALA A 53 -3.71 6.99 -4.46
N PRO A 54 -5.04 6.88 -4.52
CA PRO A 54 -5.71 5.60 -4.35
C PRO A 54 -5.25 4.53 -5.34
N GLY A 55 -5.29 3.28 -4.90
CA GLY A 55 -4.83 2.12 -5.66
C GLY A 55 -3.31 1.95 -5.68
N ILE A 56 -2.53 2.95 -5.27
CA ILE A 56 -1.07 2.82 -5.17
C ILE A 56 -0.72 1.84 -4.05
N VAL A 57 0.04 0.81 -4.40
CA VAL A 57 0.64 -0.13 -3.45
C VAL A 57 2.00 0.39 -3.02
N PHE A 58 2.28 0.35 -1.72
CA PHE A 58 3.54 0.78 -1.13
C PHE A 58 3.96 -0.17 -0.01
N ALA A 59 5.26 -0.25 0.25
CA ALA A 59 5.83 -1.06 1.32
C ALA A 59 6.49 -0.17 2.37
N LEU A 60 5.99 -0.25 3.60
CA LEU A 60 6.51 0.43 4.77
C LEU A 60 7.31 -0.55 5.62
N ILE A 61 8.58 -0.27 5.83
CA ILE A 61 9.44 -0.97 6.77
C ILE A 61 9.45 -0.17 8.07
N ARG A 62 9.25 -0.88 9.18
CA ARG A 62 9.32 -0.33 10.52
C ARG A 62 10.34 -1.11 11.31
N TRP A 63 11.39 -0.42 11.69
CA TRP A 63 12.42 -0.92 12.57
C TRP A 63 12.32 -0.17 13.89
N ALA A 64 12.41 -0.91 14.99
CA ALA A 64 12.61 -0.32 16.31
C ALA A 64 13.66 -1.15 17.05
N GLY A 65 14.71 -0.50 17.49
CA GLY A 65 15.71 -1.07 18.39
C GLY A 65 15.58 -0.40 19.74
N ASN A 66 15.60 -1.18 20.82
CA ASN A 66 15.81 -0.61 22.16
C ASN A 66 17.23 -0.89 22.66
N GLU A 67 17.66 -0.11 23.64
CA GLU A 67 18.96 -0.22 24.32
C GLU A 67 19.13 -1.57 25.04
N TYR A 68 18.05 -2.32 25.19
CA TYR A 68 17.97 -3.64 25.83
C TYR A 68 18.08 -4.81 24.83
N GLY A 69 18.45 -4.53 23.57
CA GLY A 69 18.75 -5.56 22.55
C GLY A 69 17.51 -6.17 21.87
N THR A 70 16.30 -5.69 22.15
CA THR A 70 15.09 -6.11 21.43
C THR A 70 14.95 -5.31 20.15
N VAL A 71 15.22 -5.98 19.03
CA VAL A 71 15.02 -5.42 17.68
C VAL A 71 13.69 -5.94 17.13
N VAL A 72 12.76 -5.02 16.90
CA VAL A 72 11.50 -5.30 16.22
C VAL A 72 11.64 -4.85 14.77
N SER A 73 11.76 -5.82 13.85
CA SER A 73 11.63 -5.58 12.42
C SER A 73 10.21 -5.94 11.97
N ARG A 74 9.56 -5.01 11.28
CA ARG A 74 8.25 -5.23 10.67
C ARG A 74 8.22 -4.68 9.24
N LEU A 75 7.54 -5.40 8.36
CA LEU A 75 7.27 -4.96 7.00
C LEU A 75 5.76 -5.04 6.75
N ASP A 76 5.22 -3.95 6.23
CA ASP A 76 3.82 -3.76 5.88
C ASP A 76 3.73 -3.41 4.39
N ILE A 77 3.04 -4.22 3.57
CA ILE A 77 2.66 -3.85 2.20
C ILE A 77 1.19 -3.46 2.21
N LEU A 78 0.92 -2.25 1.75
CA LEU A 78 -0.34 -1.56 1.92
C LEU A 78 -0.81 -1.00 0.59
N ARG A 79 -2.12 -0.93 0.39
CA ARG A 79 -2.75 -0.24 -0.75
C ARG A 79 -3.48 0.99 -0.24
N ALA A 80 -3.19 2.13 -0.86
CA ALA A 80 -3.95 3.36 -0.66
C ALA A 80 -5.41 3.14 -1.13
N VAL A 81 -6.38 3.49 -0.29
CA VAL A 81 -7.80 3.21 -0.54
C VAL A 81 -8.49 4.41 -1.18
N SER A 82 -9.45 4.15 -2.08
CA SER A 82 -10.38 5.18 -2.59
C SER A 82 -11.54 5.42 -1.63
N ARG A 83 -12.34 6.47 -1.87
CA ARG A 83 -13.59 6.71 -1.11
C ARG A 83 -14.50 5.48 -1.16
N GLY A 84 -15.04 5.10 0.00
CA GLY A 84 -16.02 4.02 0.13
C GLY A 84 -15.43 2.61 0.09
N GLU A 85 -14.11 2.44 -0.09
CA GLU A 85 -13.48 1.14 0.07
C GLU A 85 -13.27 0.82 1.57
N PRO A 86 -13.37 -0.47 1.97
CA PRO A 86 -13.01 -0.87 3.31
C PRO A 86 -11.51 -0.63 3.56
N PHE A 87 -11.19 -0.03 4.70
CA PHE A 87 -9.81 0.27 5.07
C PHE A 87 -9.52 -0.12 6.51
N GLN A 88 -8.24 -0.29 6.82
CA GLN A 88 -7.77 -0.50 8.18
C GLN A 88 -7.09 0.77 8.67
N THR A 89 -7.46 1.21 9.87
CA THR A 89 -6.84 2.35 10.52
C THR A 89 -5.48 1.94 11.07
N LEU A 90 -4.47 2.75 10.78
CA LEU A 90 -3.12 2.56 11.30
C LEU A 90 -2.68 3.90 11.89
N PRO A 91 -1.98 3.91 13.04
CA PRO A 91 -1.67 5.14 13.76
C PRO A 91 -0.90 6.17 12.93
N PHE A 92 -0.12 5.70 11.95
CA PHE A 92 0.70 6.52 11.06
C PHE A 92 0.08 6.71 9.67
N ILE A 93 -1.17 6.27 9.45
CA ILE A 93 -1.81 6.31 8.13
C ILE A 93 -3.21 6.90 8.23
N ARG A 94 -3.50 7.90 7.41
CA ARG A 94 -4.77 8.61 7.41
C ARG A 94 -5.34 8.70 5.98
N PRO A 95 -6.63 8.40 5.75
CA PRO A 95 -7.63 7.89 6.69
C PRO A 95 -7.39 6.42 7.12
N GLY A 96 -6.63 5.68 6.33
CA GLY A 96 -6.26 4.28 6.54
C GLY A 96 -5.69 3.70 5.26
N ALA A 97 -5.39 2.41 5.27
CA ALA A 97 -4.98 1.68 4.07
C ALA A 97 -5.51 0.25 4.11
N GLU A 98 -5.60 -0.39 2.96
CA GLU A 98 -5.84 -1.82 2.90
C GLU A 98 -4.53 -2.57 3.15
N ILE A 99 -4.52 -3.49 4.10
CA ILE A 99 -3.34 -4.29 4.40
C ILE A 99 -3.31 -5.50 3.47
N LEU A 100 -2.26 -5.57 2.65
CA LEU A 100 -2.03 -6.69 1.75
C LEU A 100 -1.11 -7.74 2.38
N LEU A 101 -0.10 -7.27 3.13
CA LEU A 101 0.85 -8.12 3.84
C LEU A 101 1.32 -7.40 5.10
N ARG A 102 1.36 -8.10 6.23
CA ARG A 102 1.94 -7.60 7.48
C ARG A 102 2.72 -8.72 8.15
N ILE A 103 4.02 -8.54 8.31
CA ILE A 103 4.90 -9.54 8.93
C ILE A 103 5.86 -8.91 9.92
N THR A 104 6.21 -9.68 10.95
CA THR A 104 7.16 -9.30 11.98
C THR A 104 8.29 -10.33 12.08
N GLY A 105 9.46 -9.86 12.48
CA GLY A 105 10.66 -10.66 12.65
C GLY A 105 11.53 -10.66 11.40
N TRP A 106 12.82 -10.44 11.61
CA TRP A 106 13.81 -10.33 10.53
C TRP A 106 13.76 -11.49 9.52
N PRO A 107 13.70 -12.78 9.90
CA PRO A 107 13.73 -13.87 8.93
C PRO A 107 12.56 -13.85 7.92
N LYS A 108 11.38 -13.40 8.36
CA LYS A 108 10.22 -13.24 7.47
C LYS A 108 10.34 -11.98 6.64
N VAL A 109 10.78 -10.87 7.26
CA VAL A 109 10.98 -9.59 6.57
C VAL A 109 11.99 -9.75 5.44
N GLU A 110 13.13 -10.37 5.70
CA GLU A 110 14.17 -10.65 4.73
C GLU A 110 13.64 -11.45 3.54
N ARG A 111 12.82 -12.49 3.77
CA ARG A 111 12.17 -13.25 2.68
C ARG A 111 11.29 -12.37 1.80
N VAL A 112 10.54 -11.43 2.38
CA VAL A 112 9.72 -10.51 1.57
C VAL A 112 10.59 -9.52 0.82
N LEU A 113 11.67 -9.03 1.42
CA LEU A 113 12.64 -8.17 0.73
C LEU A 113 13.24 -8.90 -0.49
N GLN A 114 13.69 -10.14 -0.32
CA GLN A 114 14.18 -10.97 -1.43
C GLN A 114 13.15 -11.14 -2.55
N VAL A 115 11.85 -11.24 -2.22
CA VAL A 115 10.79 -11.29 -3.23
C VAL A 115 10.64 -9.96 -3.96
N ILE A 116 10.70 -8.84 -3.24
CA ILE A 116 10.67 -7.50 -3.83
C ILE A 116 11.87 -7.32 -4.77
N ASP A 117 13.08 -7.63 -4.32
CA ASP A 117 14.29 -7.56 -5.13
C ASP A 117 14.22 -8.47 -6.37
N ALA A 118 13.66 -9.68 -6.24
CA ALA A 118 13.46 -10.58 -7.38
C ALA A 118 12.45 -10.03 -8.40
N ILE A 119 11.40 -9.32 -7.96
CA ILE A 119 10.42 -8.65 -8.84
C ILE A 119 11.07 -7.46 -9.55
N GLU A 120 11.81 -6.64 -8.81
CA GLU A 120 12.51 -5.47 -9.36
C GLU A 120 13.60 -5.89 -10.36
N ALA A 121 14.30 -7.01 -10.11
CA ALA A 121 15.25 -7.60 -11.06
C ALA A 121 14.59 -8.06 -12.37
N LEU A 122 13.29 -8.35 -12.37
CA LEU A 122 12.52 -8.59 -13.59
C LEU A 122 12.15 -7.30 -14.34
N GLY A 123 12.53 -6.12 -13.84
CA GLY A 123 12.17 -4.81 -14.39
C GLY A 123 10.71 -4.44 -14.13
N ILE A 124 10.08 -5.06 -13.12
CA ILE A 124 8.69 -4.80 -12.74
C ILE A 124 8.69 -3.86 -11.54
N ASP A 125 7.94 -2.76 -11.64
CA ASP A 125 7.72 -1.89 -10.49
C ASP A 125 6.86 -2.61 -9.44
N SER A 126 7.37 -2.72 -8.22
CA SER A 126 6.70 -3.42 -7.11
C SER A 126 5.33 -2.82 -6.75
N CYS A 127 5.11 -1.52 -7.05
CA CYS A 127 3.81 -0.87 -6.85
C CYS A 127 2.74 -1.39 -7.84
N GLU A 128 3.15 -1.93 -8.99
CA GLU A 128 2.27 -2.42 -10.05
C GLU A 128 1.96 -3.94 -9.93
N VAL A 129 2.55 -4.59 -8.92
CA VAL A 129 2.27 -6.00 -8.60
C VAL A 129 0.85 -6.15 -8.07
N SER A 130 0.19 -7.25 -8.47
CA SER A 130 -1.19 -7.53 -8.05
C SER A 130 -1.34 -7.57 -6.51
N PRO A 131 -2.34 -6.87 -5.94
CA PRO A 131 -2.64 -6.95 -4.51
C PRO A 131 -2.91 -8.37 -4.01
N GLU A 132 -3.49 -9.22 -4.85
CA GLU A 132 -3.76 -10.62 -4.55
C GLU A 132 -2.47 -11.44 -4.40
N TYR A 133 -1.43 -11.11 -5.17
CA TYR A 133 -0.13 -11.77 -5.04
C TYR A 133 0.50 -11.48 -3.68
N TRP A 134 0.43 -10.22 -3.21
CA TRP A 134 0.93 -9.84 -1.88
C TRP A 134 0.19 -10.56 -0.75
N ARG A 135 -1.16 -10.67 -0.84
CA ARG A 135 -1.96 -11.45 0.12
C ARG A 135 -1.59 -12.93 0.10
N HIS A 136 -1.39 -13.51 -1.08
CA HIS A 136 -0.97 -14.90 -1.21
C HIS A 136 0.42 -15.12 -0.60
N LEU A 137 1.37 -14.23 -0.86
CA LEU A 137 2.70 -14.26 -0.27
C LEU A 137 2.64 -14.21 1.27
N HIS A 138 1.79 -13.35 1.83
CA HIS A 138 1.55 -13.26 3.27
C HIS A 138 1.11 -14.60 3.85
N HIS A 139 0.09 -15.23 3.27
CA HIS A 139 -0.42 -16.52 3.75
C HIS A 139 0.65 -17.62 3.71
N ARG A 140 1.44 -17.68 2.63
CA ARG A 140 2.49 -18.71 2.48
C ARG A 140 3.65 -18.50 3.45
N ILE A 141 4.11 -17.27 3.64
CA ILE A 141 5.15 -16.95 4.62
C ILE A 141 4.66 -17.19 6.05
N ALA A 142 3.39 -16.89 6.34
CA ALA A 142 2.80 -17.17 7.64
C ALA A 142 2.72 -18.68 7.93
N ALA A 143 2.36 -19.49 6.92
CA ALA A 143 2.31 -20.95 6.99
C ALA A 143 3.69 -21.64 6.91
N GLY A 144 4.77 -20.91 6.63
CA GLY A 144 6.10 -21.49 6.41
C GLY A 144 6.24 -22.30 5.12
N GLU A 145 5.32 -22.13 4.19
CA GLU A 145 5.26 -22.89 2.94
C GLU A 145 6.05 -22.22 1.80
N PRO A 146 6.50 -22.98 0.80
CA PRO A 146 7.04 -22.40 -0.42
C PRO A 146 5.98 -21.59 -1.16
N PHE A 147 6.35 -20.37 -1.55
CA PHE A 147 5.53 -19.49 -2.39
C PHE A 147 6.04 -19.50 -3.83
N ARG A 148 5.13 -19.21 -4.76
CA ARG A 148 5.49 -19.12 -6.18
C ARG A 148 6.15 -17.78 -6.47
N THR A 149 7.20 -17.79 -7.27
CA THR A 149 7.82 -16.57 -7.78
C THR A 149 6.86 -15.82 -8.70
N TYR A 150 6.92 -14.49 -8.64
CA TYR A 150 6.18 -13.64 -9.56
C TYR A 150 6.86 -13.66 -10.92
N THR A 151 6.07 -13.71 -12.00
CA THR A 151 6.59 -13.79 -13.37
C THR A 151 6.04 -12.67 -14.23
N ARG A 152 6.80 -12.27 -15.25
CA ARG A 152 6.38 -11.26 -16.24
C ARG A 152 5.06 -11.63 -16.93
N ALA A 153 4.84 -12.91 -17.23
CA ALA A 153 3.59 -13.39 -17.81
C ALA A 153 2.38 -13.16 -16.88
N ARG A 154 2.55 -13.43 -15.59
CA ARG A 154 1.52 -13.17 -14.57
C ARG A 154 1.26 -11.67 -14.42
N HIS A 155 2.31 -10.86 -14.48
CA HIS A 155 2.19 -9.41 -14.44
C HIS A 155 1.41 -8.86 -15.64
N ALA A 156 1.73 -9.31 -16.85
CA ALA A 156 1.01 -8.90 -18.06
C ALA A 156 -0.47 -9.31 -18.02
N ALA A 157 -0.78 -10.52 -17.53
CA ALA A 157 -2.16 -10.97 -17.35
C ALA A 157 -2.92 -10.10 -16.32
N TRP A 158 -2.26 -9.71 -15.23
CA TRP A 158 -2.81 -8.78 -14.25
C TRP A 158 -3.09 -7.40 -14.85
N LEU A 159 -2.13 -6.81 -15.57
CA LEU A 159 -2.31 -5.50 -16.20
C LEU A 159 -3.48 -5.50 -17.20
N LYS A 160 -3.67 -6.59 -17.96
CA LYS A 160 -4.83 -6.75 -18.85
C LYS A 160 -6.15 -6.73 -18.08
N ARG A 161 -6.26 -7.48 -16.97
CA ARG A 161 -7.47 -7.51 -16.13
C ARG A 161 -7.77 -6.16 -15.47
N ARG A 162 -6.74 -5.47 -14.99
CA ARG A 162 -6.88 -4.12 -14.40
C ARG A 162 -7.43 -3.11 -15.41
N LYS A 163 -6.98 -3.16 -16.67
CA LYS A 163 -7.51 -2.30 -17.74
C LYS A 163 -9.00 -2.56 -18.01
N VAL A 164 -9.42 -3.83 -18.03
CA VAL A 164 -10.83 -4.20 -18.22
C VAL A 164 -11.72 -3.76 -17.04
N SER A 165 -11.22 -3.83 -15.80
CA SER A 165 -11.96 -3.37 -14.62
C SER A 165 -12.11 -1.85 -14.54
N LEU A 166 -11.22 -1.08 -15.20
CA LEU A 166 -11.28 0.38 -15.23
C LEU A 166 -12.23 0.90 -16.33
N ASP A 167 -12.55 0.06 -17.32
CA ASP A 167 -13.38 0.38 -18.49
C ASP A 167 -14.89 0.11 -18.26
N LEU A 168 -15.27 -0.53 -17.15
CA LEU A 168 -16.68 -0.74 -16.84
C LEU A 168 -17.30 0.57 -16.32
N PRO A 169 -18.29 1.19 -17.00
CA PRO A 169 -18.96 2.37 -16.47
C PRO A 169 -19.65 1.99 -15.16
N ARG A 170 -19.22 2.61 -14.05
CA ARG A 170 -19.86 2.53 -12.72
C ARG A 170 -21.22 3.26 -12.75
N GLY A 171 -22.17 2.71 -13.50
CA GLY A 171 -23.48 3.31 -13.69
C GLY A 171 -24.44 2.37 -14.41
N TRP A 172 -24.76 1.21 -13.82
CA TRP A 172 -25.96 0.44 -14.16
C TRP A 172 -26.65 0.02 -12.86
N GLY A 173 -27.31 0.99 -12.22
CA GLY A 173 -28.38 0.73 -11.26
C GLY A 173 -29.68 0.66 -12.03
N GLY A 174 -30.19 -0.55 -12.25
CA GLY A 174 -31.47 -0.79 -12.91
C GLY A 174 -32.62 -0.18 -12.12
N GLY A 175 -33.41 0.66 -12.77
CA GLY A 175 -34.74 1.04 -12.33
C GLY A 175 -35.75 0.60 -13.40
N THR A 176 -36.35 -0.56 -13.20
CA THR A 176 -37.66 -0.92 -13.77
C THR A 176 -38.69 -0.74 -12.66
N PRO A 177 -39.89 -0.26 -13.01
CA PRO A 177 -41.01 -1.21 -13.04
C PRO A 177 -41.51 -1.50 -14.45
#